data_AF-A0A2E6TUL3-F1
#
_entry.id   AF-A0A2E6TUL3-F1
#
_cell.length_a   1.000
_cell.length_b   1.000
_cell.length_c   1.000
_cell.angle_alpha   90.00
_cell.angle_beta   90.00
_cell.angle_gamma   90.00
#
_symmetry.space_group_name_H-M   'P 1'
#
loop_
_entity.id
_entity.type
_entity.pdbx_description
1 polymer ?
#
loop_
_entity_poly.entity_id
_entity_poly.type
_entity_poly.pdbx_seq_one_letter_code
_entity_poly.pdbx_strand_id
1 'polypeptide(L)'
;MPEILLGASIFSGDSKRTNGNADFEITRTGRVYLALNYDYQGNSSGGWTEERLSAGQFMARGWAQVKGMEIIGWNNRSHQIFTRECRKGETFRLRCNKYEPPYIILMDEGAAAAAAVN
;
A
#
# COMPACT_ATOMS: atom_id res chain seq x y z
N MET A 1 4.24 -8.14 -13.03
CA MET A 1 3.56 -6.95 -12.51
C MET A 1 2.30 -6.74 -13.34
N PRO A 2 1.14 -6.43 -12.73
CA PRO A 2 -0.11 -6.15 -13.45
C PRO A 2 0.07 -5.03 -14.50
N GLU A 3 -0.56 -5.15 -15.68
CA GLU A 3 -0.38 -4.20 -16.81
C GLU A 3 -0.73 -2.76 -16.45
N ILE A 4 -1.81 -2.57 -15.69
CA ILE A 4 -2.25 -1.28 -15.17
C ILE A 4 -1.24 -0.59 -14.26
N LEU A 5 -0.20 -1.29 -13.78
CA LEU A 5 0.87 -0.69 -12.96
C LEU A 5 2.15 -0.46 -13.76
N LEU A 6 2.15 -0.72 -15.08
CA LEU A 6 3.30 -0.40 -15.94
C LEU A 6 3.55 1.11 -15.95
N GLY A 7 4.82 1.50 -15.78
CA GLY A 7 5.24 2.90 -15.65
C GLY A 7 5.00 3.50 -14.25
N ALA A 8 4.41 2.77 -13.32
CA ALA A 8 4.21 3.26 -11.96
C ALA A 8 5.53 3.38 -11.20
N SER A 9 5.61 4.36 -10.31
CA SER A 9 6.69 4.50 -9.34
C SER A 9 6.27 3.89 -8.01
N ILE A 10 7.13 3.02 -7.46
CA ILE A 10 6.91 2.38 -6.16
C ILE A 10 7.85 3.02 -5.14
N PHE A 11 7.27 3.49 -4.03
CA PHE A 11 7.98 4.10 -2.92
C PHE A 11 7.88 3.21 -1.69
N SER A 12 9.04 2.90 -1.11
CA SER A 12 9.17 2.19 0.16
C SER A 12 10.05 2.99 1.11
N GLY A 13 9.65 3.11 2.37
CA GLY A 13 10.46 3.81 3.39
C GLY A 13 11.83 3.15 3.62
N ASP A 14 12.81 3.94 4.06
CA ASP A 14 14.20 3.47 4.26
C ASP A 14 14.27 2.34 5.30
N SER A 15 14.91 1.25 4.88
CA SER A 15 15.11 -0.03 5.57
C SER A 15 15.79 0.05 6.95
N LYS A 16 16.34 1.20 7.35
CA LYS A 16 17.24 1.30 8.52
C LYS A 16 16.54 1.53 9.86
N ARG A 17 15.22 1.80 9.89
CA ARG A 17 14.41 1.97 11.13
C ARG A 17 12.96 1.49 10.95
N THR A 18 12.75 0.36 10.30
CA THR A 18 11.41 -0.09 9.85
C THR A 18 10.47 -0.40 11.03
N ASN A 19 9.64 0.57 11.41
CA ASN A 19 8.49 0.38 12.28
C ASN A 19 7.29 -0.26 11.53
N GLY A 20 7.48 -0.83 10.33
CA GLY A 20 6.38 -1.35 9.51
C GLY A 20 5.30 -0.31 9.16
N ASN A 21 5.57 0.98 9.40
CA ASN A 21 4.67 2.09 9.13
C ASN A 21 5.06 2.75 7.80
N ALA A 22 4.05 3.02 6.97
CA ALA A 22 4.12 3.94 5.86
C ALA A 22 3.48 5.26 6.30
N ASP A 23 4.31 6.28 6.43
CA ASP A 23 3.89 7.63 6.79
C ASP A 23 4.00 8.51 5.53
N PHE A 24 2.89 9.13 5.12
CA PHE A 24 2.87 10.00 3.94
C PHE A 24 1.77 11.05 3.98
N GLU A 25 1.98 12.12 3.22
CA GLU A 25 1.02 13.20 2.99
C GLU A 25 0.65 13.26 1.51
N ILE A 26 -0.62 13.51 1.23
CA ILE A 26 -1.13 13.72 -0.12
C ILE A 26 -0.92 15.18 -0.49
N THR A 27 0.09 15.46 -1.31
CA THR A 27 0.39 16.83 -1.77
C THR A 27 -0.49 17.27 -2.94
N ARG A 28 -1.10 16.30 -3.65
CA ARG A 28 -2.03 16.52 -4.75
C ARG A 28 -3.16 15.50 -4.74
N THR A 29 -4.41 15.96 -4.91
CA THR A 29 -5.60 15.10 -5.01
C THR A 29 -5.45 14.11 -6.16
N GLY A 30 -5.80 12.85 -5.91
CA GLY A 30 -5.80 11.79 -6.92
C GLY A 30 -5.90 10.40 -6.31
N ARG A 31 -5.83 9.39 -7.18
CA ARG A 31 -5.88 7.99 -6.79
C ARG A 31 -4.51 7.50 -6.32
N VAL A 32 -4.49 6.87 -5.16
CA VAL A 32 -3.30 6.21 -4.59
C VAL A 32 -3.51 4.71 -4.58
N TYR A 33 -2.48 3.97 -4.99
CA TYR A 33 -2.43 2.52 -4.87
C TYR A 33 -1.45 2.13 -3.77
N LEU A 34 -1.76 1.07 -3.05
CA LEU A 34 -0.92 0.49 -2.00
C LEU A 34 -0.72 -1.00 -2.26
N ALA A 35 0.51 -1.49 -2.09
CA ALA A 35 0.80 -2.92 -2.00
C ALA A 35 0.93 -3.32 -0.53
N LEU A 36 0.04 -4.20 -0.07
CA LEU A 36 -0.09 -4.61 1.33
C LEU A 36 0.24 -6.09 1.47
N ASN A 37 1.14 -6.43 2.39
CA ASN A 37 1.39 -7.80 2.81
C ASN A 37 0.86 -8.02 4.23
N TYR A 38 0.16 -9.14 4.42
CA TYR A 38 -0.43 -9.54 5.69
C TYR A 38 0.17 -10.82 6.27
N ASP A 39 1.24 -11.34 5.65
CA ASP A 39 1.89 -12.56 6.10
C ASP A 39 2.45 -12.36 7.51
N TYR A 40 2.47 -13.43 8.30
CA TYR A 40 2.98 -13.36 9.66
C TYR A 40 4.49 -13.09 9.69
N GLN A 41 4.92 -12.12 10.50
CA GLN A 41 6.35 -11.78 10.68
C GLN A 41 6.76 -11.70 12.15
N GLY A 42 7.73 -12.54 12.53
CA GLY A 42 8.37 -12.50 13.85
C GLY A 42 7.52 -13.11 14.96
N ASN A 43 7.70 -12.63 16.20
CA ASN A 43 6.89 -13.02 17.36
C ASN A 43 5.87 -11.93 17.72
N SER A 44 4.86 -12.27 18.54
CA SER A 44 3.83 -11.36 19.04
C SER A 44 4.34 -10.28 20.01
N SER A 45 5.62 -10.31 20.40
CA SER A 45 6.21 -9.35 21.32
C SER A 45 6.30 -7.95 20.71
N GLY A 46 6.02 -6.93 21.53
CA GLY A 46 6.22 -5.52 21.19
C GLY A 46 5.00 -4.79 20.60
N GLY A 47 3.77 -5.27 20.79
CA GLY A 47 2.53 -4.51 20.52
C GLY A 47 2.18 -4.21 19.05
N TRP A 48 3.09 -4.47 18.11
CA TRP A 48 2.91 -4.19 16.68
C TRP A 48 1.66 -4.84 16.06
N THR A 49 1.21 -5.97 16.64
CA THR A 49 0.01 -6.69 16.20
C THR A 49 -1.28 -5.88 16.41
N GLU A 50 -1.32 -5.02 17.43
CA GLU A 50 -2.48 -4.18 17.76
C GLU A 50 -2.54 -2.93 16.87
N GLU A 51 -1.38 -2.45 16.43
CA GLU A 51 -1.26 -1.30 15.53
C GLU A 51 -1.47 -1.66 14.06
N ARG A 52 -1.36 -2.95 13.70
CA ARG A 52 -1.55 -3.39 12.32
C ARG A 52 -3.03 -3.33 11.94
N LEU A 53 -3.27 -2.87 10.72
CA LEU A 53 -4.58 -2.90 10.10
C LEU A 53 -4.75 -4.24 9.39
N SER A 54 -5.90 -4.88 9.58
CA SER A 54 -6.37 -5.95 8.71
C SER A 54 -6.89 -5.38 7.39
N ALA A 55 -7.06 -6.25 6.39
CA ALA A 55 -7.73 -5.89 5.13
C ALA A 55 -9.11 -5.27 5.37
N GLY A 56 -9.90 -5.83 6.29
CA GLY A 56 -11.21 -5.28 6.68
C GLY A 56 -11.13 -3.87 7.24
N GLN A 57 -10.12 -3.57 8.06
CA GLN A 57 -9.91 -2.23 8.62
C GLN A 57 -9.44 -1.23 7.55
N PHE A 58 -8.66 -1.67 6.57
CA PHE A 58 -8.33 -0.86 5.40
C PHE A 58 -9.59 -0.50 4.59
N MET A 59 -10.45 -1.48 4.33
CA MET A 59 -11.72 -1.26 3.64
C MET A 59 -12.64 -0.31 4.38
N ALA A 60 -12.76 -0.45 5.70
CA ALA A 60 -13.51 0.48 6.55
C ALA A 60 -12.96 1.93 6.51
N ARG A 61 -11.67 2.11 6.14
CA ARG A 61 -11.02 3.42 5.96
C ARG A 61 -11.11 3.94 4.51
N GLY A 62 -11.95 3.33 3.68
CA GLY A 62 -12.23 3.76 2.31
C GLY A 62 -11.27 3.23 1.25
N TRP A 63 -10.42 2.27 1.59
CA TRP A 63 -9.56 1.60 0.60
C TRP A 63 -10.30 0.42 -0.05
N ALA A 64 -10.31 0.36 -1.38
CA ALA A 64 -10.87 -0.78 -2.11
C ALA A 64 -9.76 -1.75 -2.49
N GLN A 65 -9.94 -3.05 -2.25
CA GLN A 65 -9.05 -4.06 -2.79
C GLN A 65 -9.24 -4.17 -4.31
N VAL A 66 -8.15 -4.15 -5.06
CA VAL A 66 -8.16 -4.39 -6.51
C VAL A 66 -8.09 -5.90 -6.74
N LYS A 67 -9.24 -6.51 -7.07
CA LYS A 67 -9.35 -7.97 -7.22
C LYS A 67 -8.51 -8.47 -8.40
N GLY A 68 -7.92 -9.66 -8.25
CA GLY A 68 -7.08 -10.28 -9.27
C GLY A 68 -5.73 -9.61 -9.47
N MET A 69 -5.35 -8.68 -8.57
CA MET A 69 -4.13 -7.90 -8.69
C MET A 69 -3.24 -8.09 -7.47
N GLU A 70 -2.06 -8.66 -7.72
CA GLU A 70 -1.04 -8.89 -6.71
C GLU A 70 0.35 -8.56 -7.27
N ILE A 71 1.24 -8.11 -6.39
CA ILE A 71 2.67 -7.98 -6.67
C ILE A 71 3.40 -9.03 -5.84
N ILE A 72 4.28 -9.79 -6.49
CA ILE A 72 5.14 -10.75 -5.81
C ILE A 72 6.48 -10.06 -5.54
N GLY A 73 6.85 -9.96 -4.26
CA GLY A 73 8.15 -9.45 -3.84
C GLY A 73 9.29 -10.42 -4.15
N TRP A 74 10.53 -9.94 -4.07
CA TRP A 74 11.73 -10.76 -4.30
C TRP A 74 11.85 -11.97 -3.35
N ASN A 75 11.23 -11.88 -2.18
CA ASN A 75 11.16 -12.91 -1.15
C ASN A 75 9.96 -13.87 -1.34
N ASN A 76 9.32 -13.84 -2.52
CA ASN A 76 8.15 -14.64 -2.87
C ASN A 76 6.90 -14.37 -2.00
N ARG A 77 6.86 -13.22 -1.32
CA ARG A 77 5.66 -12.79 -0.60
C ARG A 77 4.69 -12.10 -1.54
N SER A 78 3.41 -12.40 -1.36
CA SER A 78 2.34 -11.74 -2.12
C SER A 78 1.92 -10.43 -1.44
N HIS A 79 1.77 -9.39 -2.24
CA HIS A 79 1.23 -8.10 -1.82
C HIS A 79 -0.08 -7.86 -2.54
N GLN A 80 -1.17 -7.77 -1.78
CA GLN A 80 -2.48 -7.42 -2.29
C GLN A 80 -2.53 -5.93 -2.61
N ILE A 81 -3.17 -5.58 -3.71
CA ILE A 81 -3.28 -4.18 -4.12
C ILE A 81 -4.57 -3.56 -3.59
N PHE A 82 -4.44 -2.40 -2.97
CA PHE A 82 -5.54 -1.57 -2.49
C PHE A 82 -5.47 -0.19 -3.16
N THR A 83 -6.62 0.45 -3.36
CA THR A 83 -6.70 1.77 -3.98
C THR A 83 -7.68 2.67 -3.25
N ARG A 84 -7.42 3.98 -3.24
CA ARG A 84 -8.34 4.99 -2.72
C ARG A 84 -8.18 6.31 -3.45
N GLU A 85 -9.29 7.02 -3.66
CA GLU A 85 -9.26 8.44 -4.02
C GLU A 85 -8.90 9.27 -2.78
N CYS A 86 -7.79 9.99 -2.87
CA CYS A 86 -7.25 10.80 -1.80
C CYS A 86 -7.26 12.28 -2.19
N ARG A 87 -7.49 13.17 -1.22
CA ARG A 87 -7.51 14.62 -1.37
C ARG A 87 -6.21 15.22 -0.86
N LYS A 88 -5.81 16.34 -1.48
CA LYS A 88 -4.70 17.16 -1.00
C LYS A 88 -4.87 17.50 0.49
N GLY A 89 -3.79 17.32 1.25
CA GLY A 89 -3.72 17.57 2.69
C GLY A 89 -4.11 16.38 3.57
N GLU A 90 -4.57 15.26 3.01
CA GLU A 90 -4.74 14.04 3.78
C GLU A 90 -3.38 13.49 4.22
N THR A 91 -3.29 13.05 5.47
CA THR A 91 -2.10 12.41 6.05
C THR A 91 -2.43 10.99 6.47
N PHE A 92 -1.46 10.10 6.27
CA PHE A 92 -1.61 8.69 6.53
C PHE A 92 -0.44 8.17 7.34
N ARG A 93 -0.78 7.33 8.32
CA ARG A 93 0.13 6.44 9.03
C ARG A 93 -0.47 5.05 8.99
N LEU A 94 0.10 4.19 8.14
CA LEU A 94 -0.47 2.88 7.82
C LEU A 94 0.53 1.78 8.15
N ARG A 95 0.05 0.75 8.88
CA ARG A 95 0.83 -0.43 9.21
C ARG A 95 0.02 -1.67 8.85
N CYS A 96 0.58 -2.60 8.09
CA CYS A 96 -0.04 -3.89 7.80
C CYS A 96 0.80 -5.08 8.29
N ASN A 97 2.11 -4.86 8.51
CA ASN A 97 3.03 -5.88 8.98
C ASN A 97 4.04 -5.34 10.02
N LYS A 98 4.83 -6.23 10.61
CA LYS A 98 5.83 -5.90 11.63
C LYS A 98 6.96 -5.07 11.02
N TYR A 99 7.56 -5.57 9.94
CA TYR A 99 8.76 -4.98 9.33
C TYR A 99 8.51 -4.40 7.94
N GLU A 100 7.56 -4.96 7.19
CA GLU A 100 7.23 -4.52 5.85
C GLU A 100 6.09 -3.49 5.91
N PRO A 101 6.36 -2.19 5.68
CA PRO A 101 5.31 -1.21 5.54
C PRO A 101 4.54 -1.41 4.24
N PRO A 102 3.32 -0.85 4.13
CA PRO A 102 2.66 -0.65 2.85
C PRO A 102 3.61 0.01 1.83
N TYR A 103 3.67 -0.52 0.61
CA TYR A 103 4.36 0.15 -0.49
C TYR A 103 3.41 1.10 -1.19
N ILE A 104 3.83 2.34 -1.38
CA ILE A 104 3.03 3.37 -2.06
C ILE A 104 3.32 3.28 -3.55
N ILE A 105 2.27 3.15 -4.37
CA ILE A 105 2.39 3.05 -5.81
C ILE A 105 1.70 4.28 -6.41
N LEU A 106 2.49 5.08 -7.12
CA LEU A 106 2.00 6.23 -7.86
C LEU A 106 2.00 5.90 -9.34
N MET A 107 0.83 6.02 -9.96
CA MET A 107 0.68 5.91 -11.41
C MET A 107 1.23 7.16 -12.06
N ASP A 108 2.03 6.98 -13.11
CA ASP A 108 2.42 8.09 -13.96
C ASP A 108 1.16 8.66 -14.64
N GLU A 109 1.11 9.98 -14.84
CA GLU A 109 -0.13 10.69 -15.22
C GLU A 109 -0.76 10.16 -16.53
N GLY A 110 0.06 9.60 -17.42
CA GLY A 110 -0.40 8.96 -18.66
C GLY A 110 -1.05 7.58 -18.47
N ALA A 111 -0.69 6.83 -17.43
CA ALA A 111 -1.18 5.46 -17.20
C ALA A 111 -2.47 5.42 -16.35
N ALA A 112 -2.66 6.39 -15.45
CA ALA A 112 -3.90 6.51 -14.67
C ALA A 112 -5.14 6.80 -15.55
N ALA A 113 -4.95 7.52 -16.66
CA ALA A 113 -6.02 7.80 -17.61
C ALA A 113 -6.50 6.56 -18.37
N ALA A 114 -5.61 5.61 -18.68
CA ALA A 114 -5.95 4.36 -19.36
C ALA A 114 -6.70 3.35 -18.45
N ALA A 115 -6.42 3.39 -17.15
CA ALA A 115 -7.05 2.53 -16.14
C ALA A 115 -8.52 2.87 -15.85
N ALA A 116 -8.96 4.11 -16.12
CA ALA A 116 -10.30 4.58 -15.82
C ALA A 116 -11.33 4.27 -16.93
N VAL A 117 -10.90 3.65 -18.02
CA VAL A 117 -11.72 3.42 -19.23
C VAL A 117 -12.06 1.94 -19.48
N ASN A 118 -11.68 1.03 -18.56
CA ASN A 118 -11.98 -0.41 -18.65
C ASN A 118 -12.79 -0.90 -17.45
#